data_AF-A0A6A7LG45-F1
#
_entry.id   AF-A0A6A7LG45-F1
#
_cell.length_a   1.000
_cell.length_b   1.000
_cell.length_c   1.000
_cell.angle_alpha   90.00
_cell.angle_beta   90.00
_cell.angle_gamma   90.00
#
_symmetry.space_group_name_H-M   'P 1'
#
loop_
_entity.id
_entity.type
_entity.pdbx_description
1 polymer ?
#
loop_
_entity_poly.entity_id
_entity_poly.type
_entity_poly.pdbx_seq_one_letter_code
_entity_poly.pdbx_strand_id
1 'polypeptide(L)'
;MPNYIWIVVIAILTTSMCFGIPLSEAIAQQSNDNSSNVVINNSLSASISASDPLTLPQIFNKTENSVVQITSTSPISNSLVIRNGEQIPQNGVALGSGFVYDQDGHILTNYHVISDPNSVEVTFVDGDSYSAKIIGQDPYSDIAVLRITDDGFQKQIPPLKAANSSALQVGEQVIAIGNPFGLSGTLTSGVISQMGRVLPNDITGYSISNIIQTDAAINPGNSGGPLLNTKGELVGVNTAIFSNTGVYSGVGFAIPSNMVQKVVSSLLKNGSYEHPYMGISGITVSPEISNATHLNDTKGILVVDITANSPADKAGIRGGDVLTAVDGQDIRLGGDVIVAVDNQSVRAMEDLLSYLEEQKAVGDNIELSVIRDGKTQHIDMVLTARPNQEAENMFQPNQDSKQQQQRPALGINGINMTPELAELMNLTQSQKGFLIEDIISGGPADKAEIRGGYKIANINGSEFKLGGDIVVGIDEADVSTIQDIQSYLDTKEVGDSVQIRVLRDGQEITVPLTLGNIQSEQAPLEQLPQLPFSQEEPFGGDPFGDMYERCVEGVGKEACDQLFGR
;
A
#
# COMPACT_ATOMS: atom_id res chain seq x y z
N MET A 1 -11.95 49.83 53.99
CA MET A 1 -12.79 48.84 54.72
C MET A 1 -12.90 47.59 53.86
N PRO A 2 -12.88 46.37 54.45
CA PRO A 2 -11.76 45.44 54.25
C PRO A 2 -11.99 44.24 53.30
N ASN A 3 -10.83 43.67 52.90
CA ASN A 3 -10.45 42.31 52.47
C ASN A 3 -11.48 41.17 52.56
N TYR A 4 -11.45 40.27 51.56
CA TYR A 4 -11.36 38.82 51.81
C TYR A 4 -10.54 38.11 50.72
N ILE A 5 -9.38 37.58 51.15
CA ILE A 5 -8.53 36.62 50.44
C ILE A 5 -8.92 35.24 50.98
N TRP A 6 -9.18 34.28 50.10
CA TRP A 6 -9.34 32.87 50.50
C TRP A 6 -7.96 32.19 50.50
N ILE A 7 -7.50 31.86 51.71
CA ILE A 7 -6.38 30.97 51.98
C ILE A 7 -6.98 29.60 52.30
N VAL A 8 -6.58 28.56 51.57
CA VAL A 8 -6.66 27.18 52.07
C VAL A 8 -5.25 26.60 52.03
N VAL A 9 -4.70 26.41 53.23
CA VAL A 9 -3.43 25.76 53.52
C VAL A 9 -3.65 24.24 53.45
N ILE A 10 -2.90 23.53 52.61
CA ILE A 10 -2.75 22.08 52.71
C ILE A 10 -1.50 21.81 53.56
N ALA A 11 -1.72 21.27 54.75
CA ALA A 11 -0.68 20.82 55.66
C ALA A 11 -0.17 19.43 55.24
N ILE A 12 1.15 19.31 55.12
CA ILE A 12 1.88 18.05 54.97
C ILE A 12 1.91 17.35 56.33
N LEU A 13 1.45 16.10 56.38
CA LEU A 13 1.64 15.20 57.52
C LEU A 13 2.25 13.90 57.03
N THR A 14 3.54 13.75 57.28
CA THR A 14 4.33 12.54 57.10
C THR A 14 4.15 11.63 58.32
N THR A 15 3.71 10.39 58.11
CA THR A 15 3.94 9.30 59.08
C THR A 15 4.43 8.06 58.37
N SER A 16 5.64 7.68 58.77
CA SER A 16 6.42 6.51 58.40
C SER A 16 5.86 5.26 59.10
N MET A 17 5.71 4.16 58.37
CA MET A 17 5.67 2.80 58.95
C MET A 17 6.38 1.82 58.01
N CYS A 18 7.54 1.37 58.46
CA CYS A 18 8.31 0.26 57.92
C CYS A 18 7.64 -1.08 58.21
N PHE A 19 7.63 -1.99 57.23
CA PHE A 19 7.70 -3.43 57.46
C PHE A 19 8.63 -4.05 56.40
N GLY A 20 9.79 -4.52 56.87
CA GLY A 20 10.75 -5.29 56.07
C GLY A 20 10.43 -6.79 56.11
N ILE A 21 10.70 -7.47 55.01
CA ILE A 21 10.73 -8.94 54.90
C ILE A 21 12.17 -9.33 54.50
N PRO A 22 12.81 -10.31 55.15
CA PRO A 22 14.20 -10.64 54.90
C PRO A 22 14.41 -11.61 53.73
N LEU A 23 15.56 -11.47 53.07
CA LEU A 23 16.18 -12.41 52.14
C LEU A 23 16.72 -13.64 52.91
N SER A 24 16.56 -14.85 52.35
CA SER A 24 17.42 -15.99 52.70
C SER A 24 17.87 -16.75 51.46
N GLU A 25 19.17 -17.02 51.42
CA GLU A 25 19.95 -17.71 50.40
C GLU A 25 19.57 -19.20 50.27
N ALA A 26 19.66 -19.71 49.04
CA ALA A 26 19.55 -21.14 48.73
C ALA A 26 20.90 -21.84 48.94
N ILE A 27 20.91 -22.89 49.75
CA ILE A 27 22.00 -23.87 49.84
C ILE A 27 21.56 -25.13 49.09
N ALA A 28 22.36 -25.53 48.11
CA ALA A 28 22.23 -26.80 47.41
C ALA A 28 22.64 -27.97 48.32
N GLN A 29 21.82 -29.02 48.37
CA GLN A 29 22.25 -30.34 48.80
C GLN A 29 21.85 -31.39 47.76
N GLN A 30 22.87 -32.15 47.39
CA GLN A 30 22.89 -33.24 46.43
C GLN A 30 22.57 -34.55 47.15
N SER A 31 21.61 -35.33 46.65
CA SER A 31 21.47 -36.73 47.03
C SER A 31 20.97 -37.55 45.83
N ASN A 32 21.81 -38.48 45.39
CA ASN A 32 21.47 -39.59 44.50
C ASN A 32 20.38 -40.47 45.13
N ASP A 33 19.39 -40.91 44.36
CA ASP A 33 19.17 -42.36 44.18
C ASP A 33 18.21 -42.74 43.04
N ASN A 34 18.32 -44.01 42.68
CA ASN A 34 17.91 -44.72 41.48
C ASN A 34 16.41 -44.83 41.13
N SER A 35 16.21 -44.98 39.81
CA SER A 35 15.19 -45.72 39.07
C SER A 35 13.91 -46.21 39.78
N SER A 36 12.76 -45.82 39.21
CA SER A 36 11.59 -46.70 39.06
C SER A 36 10.63 -46.15 38.00
N ASN A 37 10.33 -47.00 37.01
CA ASN A 37 9.35 -46.79 35.95
C ASN A 37 7.98 -46.36 36.51
N VAL A 38 7.46 -45.23 36.03
CA VAL A 38 6.02 -44.95 36.09
C VAL A 38 5.53 -44.75 34.66
N VAL A 39 4.95 -45.81 34.12
CA VAL A 39 4.11 -45.76 32.91
C VAL A 39 2.83 -45.02 33.29
N ILE A 40 2.69 -43.75 32.86
CA ILE A 40 1.39 -43.09 32.88
C ILE A 40 0.77 -43.23 31.49
N ASN A 41 -0.02 -44.29 31.34
CA ASN A 41 -1.06 -44.34 30.32
C ASN A 41 -2.14 -43.33 30.71
N ASN A 42 -2.14 -42.16 30.09
CA ASN A 42 -3.31 -41.29 30.09
C ASN A 42 -3.82 -41.15 28.65
N SER A 43 -4.73 -42.05 28.30
CA SER A 43 -5.73 -41.83 27.26
C SER A 43 -6.65 -40.69 27.69
N LEU A 44 -6.22 -39.46 27.43
CA LEU A 44 -7.10 -38.30 27.42
C LEU A 44 -7.54 -38.11 25.97
N SER A 45 -8.64 -38.78 25.63
CA SER A 45 -9.51 -38.37 24.53
C SER A 45 -10.10 -37.02 24.90
N ALA A 46 -9.32 -35.95 24.73
CA ALA A 46 -9.84 -34.60 24.76
C ALA A 46 -10.76 -34.48 23.53
N SER A 47 -12.05 -34.34 23.81
CA SER A 47 -13.00 -33.79 22.85
C SER A 47 -12.43 -32.46 22.36
N ILE A 48 -11.88 -32.45 21.15
CA ILE A 48 -11.43 -31.23 20.46
C ILE A 48 -12.70 -30.40 20.23
N SER A 49 -12.95 -29.46 21.13
CA SER A 49 -13.88 -28.37 20.86
C SER A 49 -13.37 -27.65 19.62
N ALA A 50 -14.22 -27.47 18.62
CA ALA A 50 -13.90 -26.83 17.34
C ALA A 50 -13.63 -25.31 17.45
N SER A 51 -13.11 -24.85 18.59
CA SER A 51 -13.00 -23.45 18.99
C SER A 51 -11.57 -22.97 19.25
N ASP A 52 -10.59 -23.86 19.24
CA ASP A 52 -9.20 -23.44 19.42
C ASP A 52 -8.67 -22.82 18.13
N PRO A 53 -7.98 -21.65 18.19
CA PRO A 53 -7.38 -21.03 17.02
C PRO A 53 -6.37 -21.99 16.38
N LEU A 54 -6.36 -22.04 15.05
CA LEU A 54 -5.39 -22.86 14.31
C LEU A 54 -4.00 -22.24 14.45
N THR A 55 -2.97 -23.09 14.52
CA THR A 55 -1.58 -22.64 14.41
C THR A 55 -1.28 -22.14 13.00
N LEU A 56 -0.28 -21.27 12.83
CA LEU A 56 0.09 -20.75 11.51
C LEU A 56 0.38 -21.85 10.48
N PRO A 57 1.11 -22.94 10.79
CA PRO A 57 1.29 -24.04 9.84
C PRO A 57 -0.02 -24.76 9.48
N GLN A 58 -0.95 -24.89 10.43
CA GLN A 58 -2.27 -25.48 10.15
C GLN A 58 -3.11 -24.58 9.24
N ILE A 59 -3.04 -23.27 9.42
CA ILE A 59 -3.70 -22.31 8.53
C ILE A 59 -3.09 -22.40 7.14
N PHE A 60 -1.76 -22.32 7.03
CA PHE A 60 -1.06 -22.43 5.74
C PHE A 60 -1.43 -23.71 4.98
N ASN A 61 -1.26 -24.88 5.61
CA ASN A 61 -1.58 -26.17 4.97
C ASN A 61 -3.06 -26.30 4.59
N LYS A 62 -3.96 -25.64 5.33
CA LYS A 62 -5.40 -25.64 5.05
C LYS A 62 -5.74 -24.80 3.82
N THR A 63 -4.99 -23.72 3.55
CA THR A 63 -5.36 -22.70 2.56
C THR A 63 -4.43 -22.59 1.37
N GLU A 64 -3.20 -23.12 1.44
CA GLU A 64 -2.18 -22.98 0.38
C GLU A 64 -2.68 -23.42 -0.99
N ASN A 65 -3.42 -24.54 -1.06
CA ASN A 65 -3.96 -25.07 -2.32
C ASN A 65 -5.02 -24.16 -2.96
N SER A 66 -5.63 -23.27 -2.16
CA SER A 66 -6.64 -22.32 -2.62
C SER A 66 -6.04 -20.99 -3.06
N VAL A 67 -4.75 -20.73 -2.77
CA VAL A 67 -4.04 -19.51 -3.16
C VAL A 67 -3.22 -19.77 -4.42
N VAL A 68 -3.32 -18.86 -5.37
CA VAL A 68 -2.75 -19.01 -6.71
C VAL A 68 -1.85 -17.83 -7.06
N GLN A 69 -0.90 -18.06 -7.96
CA GLN A 69 -0.19 -16.99 -8.64
C GLN A 69 -1.06 -16.47 -9.79
N ILE A 70 -1.10 -15.17 -9.98
CA ILE A 70 -1.67 -14.54 -11.16
C ILE A 70 -0.53 -13.97 -12.00
N THR A 71 -0.45 -14.39 -13.25
CA THR A 71 0.46 -13.84 -14.23
C THR A 71 -0.36 -13.11 -15.29
N SER A 72 -0.16 -11.80 -15.38
CA SER A 72 -0.79 -10.94 -16.37
C SER A 72 0.26 -10.52 -17.39
N THR A 73 -0.01 -10.70 -18.69
CA THR A 73 0.90 -10.23 -19.75
C THR A 73 0.23 -9.16 -20.58
N SER A 74 0.93 -8.04 -20.77
CA SER A 74 0.44 -6.87 -21.52
C SER A 74 1.42 -6.53 -22.64
N PRO A 75 0.96 -6.01 -23.78
CA PRO A 75 1.89 -5.60 -24.83
C PRO A 75 2.65 -4.36 -24.35
N ILE A 76 3.98 -4.39 -24.42
CA ILE A 76 4.77 -3.17 -24.22
C ILE A 76 4.60 -2.34 -25.49
N SER A 77 3.84 -1.26 -25.36
CA SER A 77 3.69 -0.27 -26.43
C SER A 77 5.08 0.20 -26.89
N ASN A 78 5.34 0.13 -28.19
CA ASN A 78 6.59 0.56 -28.84
C ASN A 78 7.87 -0.27 -28.56
N SER A 79 7.78 -1.47 -27.96
CA SER A 79 8.92 -2.40 -27.90
C SER A 79 8.76 -3.55 -28.89
N LEU A 80 9.61 -3.58 -29.92
CA LEU A 80 9.65 -4.63 -30.94
C LEU A 80 10.99 -5.34 -30.87
N VAL A 81 10.97 -6.66 -30.70
CA VAL A 81 12.15 -7.51 -30.81
C VAL A 81 12.18 -8.14 -32.19
N ILE A 82 13.34 -8.15 -32.84
CA ILE A 82 13.49 -8.89 -34.11
C ILE A 82 13.88 -10.33 -33.79
N ARG A 83 12.99 -11.28 -34.13
CA ARG A 83 13.27 -12.71 -34.03
C ARG A 83 13.05 -13.34 -35.40
N ASN A 84 14.08 -13.97 -35.95
CA ASN A 84 14.07 -14.53 -37.32
C ASN A 84 13.71 -13.53 -38.44
N GLY A 85 13.98 -12.24 -38.25
CA GLY A 85 13.66 -11.20 -39.23
C GLY A 85 12.24 -10.62 -39.12
N GLU A 86 11.42 -11.11 -38.18
CA GLU A 86 10.10 -10.57 -37.89
C GLU A 86 10.12 -9.69 -36.63
N GLN A 87 9.43 -8.54 -36.68
CA GLN A 87 9.20 -7.68 -35.53
C GLN A 87 8.09 -8.27 -34.67
N ILE A 88 8.43 -8.77 -33.48
CA ILE A 88 7.48 -9.26 -32.48
C ILE A 88 7.34 -8.25 -31.33
N PRO A 89 6.12 -7.91 -30.90
CA PRO A 89 5.89 -7.11 -29.70
C PRO A 89 6.54 -7.77 -28.47
N GLN A 90 7.22 -6.97 -27.67
CA GLN A 90 7.69 -7.39 -26.35
C GLN A 90 6.52 -7.27 -25.37
N ASN A 91 6.31 -8.27 -24.51
CA ASN A 91 5.24 -8.25 -23.52
C ASN A 91 5.81 -7.95 -22.12
N GLY A 92 5.14 -7.08 -21.37
CA GLY A 92 5.38 -6.85 -19.96
C GLY A 92 4.68 -7.94 -19.16
N VAL A 93 5.25 -8.32 -18.02
CA VAL A 93 4.71 -9.35 -17.13
C VAL A 93 4.47 -8.74 -15.77
N ALA A 94 3.22 -8.76 -15.30
CA ALA A 94 2.84 -8.44 -13.95
C ALA A 94 2.55 -9.72 -13.18
N LEU A 95 3.02 -9.79 -11.93
CA LEU A 95 2.83 -10.92 -11.03
C LEU A 95 2.06 -10.47 -9.80
N GLY A 96 1.10 -11.29 -9.40
CA GLY A 96 0.35 -11.11 -8.16
C GLY A 96 -0.15 -12.43 -7.61
N SER A 97 -1.02 -12.34 -6.63
CA SER A 97 -1.73 -13.48 -6.05
C SER A 97 -3.21 -13.41 -6.35
N GLY A 98 -3.86 -14.56 -6.22
CA GLY A 98 -5.30 -14.67 -6.17
C GLY A 98 -5.70 -15.83 -5.28
N PHE A 99 -6.99 -16.10 -5.20
CA PHE A 99 -7.48 -17.29 -4.52
C PHE A 99 -8.80 -17.78 -5.10
N VAL A 100 -9.04 -19.08 -4.94
CA VAL A 100 -10.27 -19.75 -5.38
C VAL A 100 -11.46 -19.22 -4.59
N TYR A 101 -12.42 -18.64 -5.32
CA TYR A 101 -13.63 -18.04 -4.77
C TYR A 101 -14.75 -19.05 -4.60
N ASP A 102 -14.94 -19.91 -5.60
CA ASP A 102 -16.01 -20.91 -5.64
C ASP A 102 -15.58 -22.16 -6.41
N GLN A 103 -16.52 -23.11 -6.55
CA GLN A 103 -16.31 -24.37 -7.27
C GLN A 103 -16.49 -24.24 -8.79
N ASP A 104 -16.93 -23.09 -9.29
CA ASP A 104 -17.16 -22.85 -10.72
C ASP A 104 -15.89 -22.36 -11.43
N GLY A 105 -14.76 -22.34 -10.71
CA GLY A 105 -13.45 -21.94 -11.23
C GLY A 105 -13.24 -20.42 -11.22
N HIS A 106 -13.99 -19.67 -10.39
CA HIS A 106 -13.74 -18.26 -10.21
C HIS A 106 -12.57 -18.01 -9.25
N ILE A 107 -11.71 -17.07 -9.63
CA ILE A 107 -10.55 -16.62 -8.86
C ILE A 107 -10.73 -15.15 -8.54
N LEU A 108 -10.54 -14.77 -7.27
CA LEU A 108 -10.42 -13.37 -6.89
C LEU A 108 -8.97 -12.92 -6.90
N THR A 109 -8.76 -11.68 -7.33
CA THR A 109 -7.48 -10.97 -7.25
C THR A 109 -7.75 -9.46 -7.22
N ASN A 110 -6.70 -8.64 -7.23
CA ASN A 110 -6.85 -7.19 -7.37
C ASN A 110 -7.00 -6.77 -8.83
N TYR A 111 -7.66 -5.63 -9.05
CA TYR A 111 -7.75 -5.01 -10.36
C TYR A 111 -6.35 -4.63 -10.89
N HIS A 112 -5.50 -4.03 -10.07
CA HIS A 112 -4.17 -3.60 -10.52
C HIS A 112 -3.24 -4.76 -10.93
N VAL A 113 -3.50 -5.99 -10.47
CA VAL A 113 -2.75 -7.19 -10.88
C VAL A 113 -3.08 -7.57 -12.33
N ILE A 114 -4.28 -7.24 -12.79
CA ILE A 114 -4.84 -7.62 -14.09
C ILE A 114 -5.25 -6.40 -14.92
N SER A 115 -4.66 -5.22 -14.69
CA SER A 115 -4.97 -4.02 -15.48
C SER A 115 -4.35 -4.13 -16.88
N ASP A 116 -5.20 -4.14 -17.91
CA ASP A 116 -4.85 -4.17 -19.34
C ASP A 116 -4.03 -5.38 -19.87
N PRO A 117 -4.38 -6.65 -19.54
CA PRO A 117 -3.71 -7.83 -20.05
C PRO A 117 -4.15 -8.20 -21.46
N ASN A 118 -3.19 -8.59 -22.29
CA ASN A 118 -3.42 -9.47 -23.43
C ASN A 118 -3.82 -10.88 -22.99
N SER A 119 -3.21 -11.40 -21.92
CA SER A 119 -3.53 -12.71 -21.36
C SER A 119 -3.36 -12.75 -19.84
N VAL A 120 -4.14 -13.61 -19.19
CA VAL A 120 -4.04 -13.89 -17.76
C VAL A 120 -3.91 -15.39 -17.55
N GLU A 121 -2.92 -15.80 -16.78
CA GLU A 121 -2.68 -17.17 -16.36
C GLU A 121 -2.78 -17.30 -14.84
N VAL A 122 -3.31 -18.44 -14.40
CA VAL A 122 -3.47 -18.81 -13.00
C VAL A 122 -2.62 -20.04 -12.72
N THR A 123 -1.59 -19.90 -11.89
CA THR A 123 -0.69 -21.01 -11.51
C THR A 123 -0.98 -21.46 -10.08
N PHE A 124 -1.24 -22.75 -9.92
CA PHE A 124 -1.45 -23.38 -8.61
C PHE A 124 -0.13 -23.75 -7.93
N VAL A 125 -0.20 -24.06 -6.64
CA VAL A 125 0.99 -24.41 -5.82
C VAL A 125 1.74 -25.66 -6.27
N ASP A 126 1.11 -26.53 -7.06
CA ASP A 126 1.76 -27.69 -7.67
C ASP A 126 2.40 -27.40 -9.04
N GLY A 127 2.36 -26.15 -9.49
CA GLY A 127 2.98 -25.66 -10.72
C GLY A 127 2.09 -25.75 -11.96
N ASP A 128 0.89 -26.33 -11.87
CA ASP A 128 -0.04 -26.35 -12.99
C ASP A 128 -0.58 -24.94 -13.27
N SER A 129 -0.44 -24.48 -14.51
CA SER A 129 -0.90 -23.18 -14.99
C SER A 129 -2.07 -23.33 -15.96
N TYR A 130 -3.04 -22.43 -15.85
CA TYR A 130 -4.25 -22.42 -16.68
C TYR A 130 -4.57 -21.02 -17.19
N SER A 131 -5.03 -20.92 -18.43
CA SER A 131 -5.55 -19.65 -18.97
C SER A 131 -6.86 -19.25 -18.30
N ALA A 132 -6.99 -17.97 -17.98
CA ALA A 132 -8.19 -17.39 -17.38
C ALA A 132 -8.70 -16.17 -18.16
N LYS A 133 -10.01 -15.91 -18.03
CA LYS A 133 -10.67 -14.70 -18.55
C LYS A 133 -11.15 -13.82 -17.42
N ILE A 134 -11.10 -12.51 -17.63
CA ILE A 134 -11.73 -11.53 -16.75
C ILE A 134 -13.25 -11.64 -16.93
N ILE A 135 -13.96 -11.91 -15.83
CA ILE A 135 -15.43 -11.94 -15.79
C ILE A 135 -15.99 -10.58 -15.42
N GLY A 136 -15.33 -9.90 -14.48
CA GLY A 136 -15.66 -8.54 -14.10
C GLY A 136 -14.55 -7.93 -13.27
N GLN A 137 -14.50 -6.61 -13.27
CA GLN A 137 -13.50 -5.86 -12.54
C GLN A 137 -14.07 -4.53 -12.06
N ASP A 138 -13.53 -4.05 -10.96
CA ASP A 138 -13.88 -2.75 -10.40
C ASP A 138 -12.60 -2.00 -9.98
N PRO A 139 -12.21 -0.96 -10.73
CA PRO A 139 -11.02 -0.17 -10.43
C PRO A 139 -11.14 0.66 -9.15
N TYR A 140 -12.36 0.93 -8.67
CA TYR A 140 -12.59 1.78 -7.50
C TYR A 140 -12.47 1.02 -6.18
N SER A 141 -12.76 -0.29 -6.16
CA SER A 141 -12.48 -1.16 -5.00
C SER A 141 -11.18 -1.95 -5.14
N ASP A 142 -10.54 -1.90 -6.31
CA ASP A 142 -9.36 -2.70 -6.66
C ASP A 142 -9.63 -4.22 -6.60
N ILE A 143 -10.79 -4.67 -7.08
CA ILE A 143 -11.20 -6.08 -7.09
C ILE A 143 -11.43 -6.55 -8.53
N ALA A 144 -10.97 -7.76 -8.82
CA ALA A 144 -11.25 -8.46 -10.07
C ALA A 144 -11.67 -9.90 -9.85
N VAL A 145 -12.54 -10.39 -10.74
CA VAL A 145 -12.95 -11.78 -10.83
C VAL A 145 -12.48 -12.37 -12.15
N LEU A 146 -11.70 -13.43 -12.05
CA LEU A 146 -11.27 -14.24 -13.19
C LEU A 146 -12.06 -15.55 -13.21
N ARG A 147 -12.14 -16.18 -14.37
CA ARG A 147 -12.60 -17.57 -14.52
C ARG A 147 -11.61 -18.36 -15.33
N ILE A 148 -11.20 -19.51 -14.82
CA ILE A 148 -10.36 -20.45 -15.57
C ILE A 148 -11.17 -20.97 -16.76
N THR A 149 -10.59 -20.90 -17.96
CA THR A 149 -11.26 -21.32 -19.21
C THR A 149 -10.61 -22.50 -19.90
N ASP A 150 -9.60 -23.10 -19.28
CA ASP A 150 -8.92 -24.27 -19.81
C ASP A 150 -9.78 -25.54 -19.65
N ASP A 151 -10.06 -26.23 -20.76
CA ASP A 151 -10.87 -27.46 -20.81
C ASP A 151 -10.23 -28.60 -19.98
N GLY A 152 -8.93 -28.52 -19.69
CA GLY A 152 -8.19 -29.46 -18.84
C GLY A 152 -8.31 -29.21 -17.34
N PHE A 153 -8.95 -28.12 -16.90
CA PHE A 153 -9.09 -27.81 -15.49
C PHE A 153 -10.10 -28.75 -14.81
N GLN A 154 -9.60 -29.69 -14.00
CA GLN A 154 -10.42 -30.68 -13.27
C GLN A 154 -10.22 -30.64 -11.75
N LYS A 155 -9.40 -29.70 -11.25
CA LYS A 155 -9.05 -29.63 -9.82
C LYS A 155 -10.28 -29.20 -9.02
N GLN A 156 -10.63 -30.00 -8.01
CA GLN A 156 -11.60 -29.60 -6.98
C GLN A 156 -10.83 -28.96 -5.83
N ILE A 157 -10.76 -27.64 -5.83
CA ILE A 157 -10.04 -26.88 -4.82
C ILE A 157 -11.07 -26.24 -3.89
N PRO A 158 -10.92 -26.39 -2.56
CA PRO A 158 -11.86 -25.79 -1.64
C PRO A 158 -11.74 -24.25 -1.73
N PRO A 159 -12.85 -23.52 -1.89
CA PRO A 159 -12.83 -22.07 -1.80
C PRO A 159 -12.58 -21.60 -0.38
N LEU A 160 -12.04 -20.39 -0.24
CA LEU A 160 -11.85 -19.78 1.06
C LEU A 160 -13.19 -19.29 1.61
N LYS A 161 -13.56 -19.77 2.79
CA LYS A 161 -14.76 -19.31 3.48
C LYS A 161 -14.55 -17.90 3.98
N ALA A 162 -15.43 -16.98 3.59
CA ALA A 162 -15.42 -15.62 4.11
C ALA A 162 -16.02 -15.51 5.52
N ALA A 163 -15.39 -14.67 6.34
CA ALA A 163 -15.88 -14.22 7.63
C ALA A 163 -16.43 -12.79 7.53
N ASN A 164 -17.15 -12.35 8.56
CA ASN A 164 -17.65 -10.98 8.66
C ASN A 164 -16.53 -10.02 9.07
N SER A 165 -16.05 -9.19 8.14
CA SER A 165 -14.97 -8.23 8.42
C SER A 165 -15.38 -7.11 9.37
N SER A 166 -16.68 -6.77 9.47
CA SER A 166 -17.17 -5.75 10.42
C SER A 166 -17.13 -6.23 11.89
N ALA A 167 -16.85 -7.52 12.12
CA ALA A 167 -16.66 -8.07 13.47
C ALA A 167 -15.19 -8.06 13.93
N LEU A 168 -14.25 -7.68 13.05
CA LEU A 168 -12.83 -7.59 13.39
C LEU A 168 -12.58 -6.54 14.46
N GLN A 169 -11.52 -6.76 15.24
CA GLN A 169 -11.05 -5.82 16.25
C GLN A 169 -9.57 -5.53 16.07
N VAL A 170 -9.16 -4.29 16.38
CA VAL A 170 -7.74 -3.91 16.44
C VAL A 170 -7.02 -4.81 17.45
N GLY A 171 -5.88 -5.36 17.04
CA GLY A 171 -5.08 -6.32 17.79
C GLY A 171 -5.38 -7.79 17.50
N GLU A 172 -6.44 -8.11 16.74
CA GLU A 172 -6.68 -9.49 16.31
C GLU A 172 -5.59 -9.97 15.35
N GLN A 173 -5.08 -11.19 15.57
CA GLN A 173 -4.07 -11.78 14.69
C GLN A 173 -4.65 -12.10 13.33
N VAL A 174 -3.92 -11.69 12.29
CA VAL A 174 -4.20 -11.98 10.89
C VAL A 174 -3.00 -12.58 10.19
N ILE A 175 -3.30 -13.26 9.08
CA ILE A 175 -2.35 -13.99 8.27
C ILE A 175 -2.56 -13.57 6.82
N ALA A 176 -1.54 -12.99 6.19
CA ALA A 176 -1.55 -12.73 4.75
C ALA A 176 -0.84 -13.88 4.04
N ILE A 177 -1.48 -14.41 3.00
CA ILE A 177 -0.91 -15.47 2.17
C ILE A 177 -0.88 -15.00 0.72
N GLY A 178 0.22 -15.31 0.03
CA GLY A 178 0.34 -15.12 -1.41
C GLY A 178 1.19 -16.20 -2.06
N ASN A 179 1.25 -16.17 -3.38
CA ASN A 179 2.04 -17.09 -4.20
C ASN A 179 2.68 -16.34 -5.39
N PRO A 180 3.55 -15.33 -5.18
CA PRO A 180 4.12 -14.54 -6.28
C PRO A 180 4.90 -15.33 -7.31
N PHE A 181 5.49 -16.46 -6.92
CA PHE A 181 6.50 -17.18 -7.71
C PHE A 181 6.05 -18.58 -8.15
N GLY A 182 4.84 -19.01 -7.79
CA GLY A 182 4.30 -20.32 -8.21
C GLY A 182 5.02 -21.55 -7.65
N LEU A 183 6.07 -21.37 -6.83
CA LEU A 183 6.98 -22.43 -6.40
C LEU A 183 6.92 -22.73 -4.89
N SER A 184 6.40 -21.79 -4.08
CA SER A 184 6.18 -21.93 -2.63
C SER A 184 5.34 -20.75 -2.15
N GLY A 185 4.14 -21.00 -1.61
CA GLY A 185 3.32 -19.94 -1.02
C GLY A 185 4.07 -19.19 0.08
N THR A 186 3.92 -17.88 0.15
CA THR A 186 4.48 -17.02 1.20
C THR A 186 3.42 -16.75 2.25
N LEU A 187 3.75 -16.94 3.52
CA LEU A 187 2.91 -16.58 4.66
C LEU A 187 3.59 -15.48 5.47
N THR A 188 2.84 -14.43 5.76
CA THR A 188 3.21 -13.41 6.75
C THR A 188 2.09 -13.30 7.77
N SER A 189 2.41 -12.93 9.00
CA SER A 189 1.43 -12.76 10.06
C SER A 189 1.70 -11.47 10.82
N GLY A 190 0.62 -10.87 11.30
CA GLY A 190 0.60 -9.65 12.08
C GLY A 190 -0.75 -9.54 12.77
N VAL A 191 -1.16 -8.32 13.07
CA VAL A 191 -2.42 -7.97 13.70
C VAL A 191 -3.16 -6.91 12.90
N ILE A 192 -4.47 -6.81 13.10
CA ILE A 192 -5.25 -5.65 12.68
C ILE A 192 -4.71 -4.42 13.42
N SER A 193 -4.09 -3.50 12.70
CA SER A 193 -3.54 -2.26 13.27
C SER A 193 -4.60 -1.16 13.36
N GLN A 194 -5.53 -1.11 12.40
CA GLN A 194 -6.63 -0.14 12.35
C GLN A 194 -7.72 -0.57 11.35
N MET A 195 -8.92 -0.03 11.48
CA MET A 195 -10.02 -0.20 10.52
C MET A 195 -10.63 1.16 10.11
N GLY A 196 -11.38 1.19 9.01
CA GLY A 196 -12.14 2.37 8.60
C GLY A 196 -11.29 3.47 7.96
N ARG A 197 -10.10 3.15 7.45
CA ARG A 197 -9.27 4.12 6.72
C ARG A 197 -9.71 4.23 5.27
N VAL A 198 -9.29 5.30 4.62
CA VAL A 198 -9.35 5.45 3.16
C VAL A 198 -7.96 5.30 2.57
N LEU A 199 -7.86 4.64 1.42
CA LEU A 199 -6.64 4.52 0.64
C LEU A 199 -6.81 5.38 -0.61
N PRO A 200 -6.04 6.47 -0.77
CA PRO A 200 -6.03 7.23 -2.02
C PRO A 200 -5.72 6.31 -3.20
N ASN A 201 -6.42 6.49 -4.32
CA ASN A 201 -6.14 5.79 -5.55
C ASN A 201 -6.07 6.80 -6.70
N ASP A 202 -4.84 7.11 -7.09
CA ASP A 202 -4.51 8.13 -8.08
C ASP A 202 -4.99 7.78 -9.49
N ILE A 203 -5.22 6.49 -9.78
CA ILE A 203 -5.70 6.03 -11.09
C ILE A 203 -7.15 6.47 -11.28
N THR A 204 -7.98 6.28 -10.26
CA THR A 204 -9.41 6.59 -10.35
C THR A 204 -9.73 8.02 -9.93
N GLY A 205 -8.87 8.66 -9.13
CA GLY A 205 -9.15 9.93 -8.46
C GLY A 205 -10.06 9.77 -7.23
N TYR A 206 -10.41 8.53 -6.87
CA TYR A 206 -11.28 8.19 -5.76
C TYR A 206 -10.55 7.30 -4.77
N SER A 207 -10.74 7.51 -3.47
CA SER A 207 -10.15 6.63 -2.46
C SER A 207 -10.92 5.32 -2.31
N ILE A 208 -10.20 4.21 -2.13
CA ILE A 208 -10.78 2.95 -1.65
C ILE A 208 -11.14 3.14 -0.19
N SER A 209 -12.40 2.92 0.18
CA SER A 209 -12.89 3.24 1.51
C SER A 209 -12.89 2.02 2.43
N ASN A 210 -12.90 2.28 3.74
CA ASN A 210 -13.01 1.28 4.79
C ASN A 210 -11.95 0.16 4.74
N ILE A 211 -10.71 0.48 4.38
CA ILE A 211 -9.64 -0.53 4.32
C ILE A 211 -9.28 -1.05 5.71
N ILE A 212 -8.85 -2.31 5.77
CA ILE A 212 -8.20 -2.92 6.93
C ILE A 212 -6.73 -2.55 6.88
N GLN A 213 -6.19 -1.97 7.95
CA GLN A 213 -4.76 -1.80 8.15
C GLN A 213 -4.21 -2.97 8.97
N THR A 214 -3.06 -3.51 8.55
CA THR A 214 -2.36 -4.61 9.22
C THR A 214 -0.86 -4.37 9.25
N ASP A 215 -0.17 -4.94 10.24
CA ASP A 215 1.30 -5.04 10.29
C ASP A 215 1.82 -6.42 9.84
N ALA A 216 0.93 -7.27 9.29
CA ALA A 216 1.35 -8.41 8.49
C ALA A 216 2.07 -7.90 7.24
N ALA A 217 3.26 -8.41 6.95
CA ALA A 217 4.02 -7.95 5.80
C ALA A 217 3.28 -8.19 4.48
N ILE A 218 2.91 -7.10 3.81
CA ILE A 218 2.32 -7.10 2.47
C ILE A 218 3.40 -6.62 1.51
N ASN A 219 3.87 -7.49 0.62
CA ASN A 219 4.91 -7.18 -0.36
C ASN A 219 4.36 -7.43 -1.78
N PRO A 220 5.00 -6.86 -2.82
CA PRO A 220 4.75 -7.27 -4.21
C PRO A 220 4.74 -8.80 -4.30
N GLY A 221 3.59 -9.34 -4.70
CA GLY A 221 3.38 -10.78 -4.72
C GLY A 221 2.31 -11.33 -3.79
N ASN A 222 2.02 -10.69 -2.65
CA ASN A 222 0.86 -11.04 -1.81
C ASN A 222 -0.40 -10.25 -2.19
N SER A 223 -0.27 -9.17 -2.96
CA SER A 223 -1.40 -8.40 -3.52
C SER A 223 -2.32 -9.31 -4.33
N GLY A 224 -3.61 -9.21 -4.07
CA GLY A 224 -4.68 -10.06 -4.59
C GLY A 224 -4.87 -11.36 -3.82
N GLY A 225 -3.92 -11.73 -2.96
CA GLY A 225 -4.01 -12.87 -2.05
C GLY A 225 -4.89 -12.59 -0.83
N PRO A 226 -5.28 -13.64 -0.08
CA PRO A 226 -6.17 -13.49 1.07
C PRO A 226 -5.46 -12.93 2.32
N LEU A 227 -6.20 -12.13 3.08
CA LEU A 227 -5.98 -11.87 4.50
C LEU A 227 -6.94 -12.75 5.30
N LEU A 228 -6.41 -13.54 6.23
CA LEU A 228 -7.13 -14.58 6.97
C LEU A 228 -7.11 -14.31 8.48
N ASN A 229 -8.18 -14.70 9.16
CA ASN A 229 -8.20 -14.79 10.63
C ASN A 229 -7.53 -16.09 11.13
N THR A 230 -7.44 -16.26 12.45
CA THR A 230 -6.88 -17.46 13.11
C THR A 230 -7.68 -18.76 12.90
N LYS A 231 -8.83 -18.71 12.22
CA LYS A 231 -9.60 -19.88 11.77
C LYS A 231 -9.32 -20.24 10.31
N GLY A 232 -8.49 -19.45 9.62
CA GLY A 232 -8.26 -19.56 8.18
C GLY A 232 -9.47 -19.13 7.35
N GLU A 233 -10.30 -18.22 7.87
CA GLU A 233 -11.43 -17.63 7.13
C GLU A 233 -10.99 -16.27 6.55
N LEU A 234 -11.46 -15.97 5.33
CA LEU A 234 -11.15 -14.72 4.62
C LEU A 234 -11.77 -13.53 5.32
N VAL A 235 -10.93 -12.58 5.73
CA VAL A 235 -11.34 -11.30 6.34
C VAL A 235 -11.01 -10.10 5.46
N GLY A 236 -10.15 -10.27 4.45
CA GLY A 236 -9.93 -9.27 3.40
C GLY A 236 -9.04 -9.75 2.27
N VAL A 237 -8.81 -8.90 1.28
CA VAL A 237 -7.90 -9.13 0.14
C VAL A 237 -6.76 -8.14 0.22
N ASN A 238 -5.52 -8.64 0.32
CA ASN A 238 -4.33 -7.78 0.40
C ASN A 238 -4.25 -6.93 -0.87
N THR A 239 -4.05 -5.62 -0.75
CA THR A 239 -4.01 -4.72 -1.92
C THR A 239 -2.71 -3.94 -1.99
N ALA A 240 -2.41 -3.15 -0.97
CA ALA A 240 -1.37 -2.13 -1.02
C ALA A 240 -0.61 -2.02 0.30
N ILE A 241 0.41 -1.17 0.29
CA ILE A 241 1.17 -0.75 1.45
C ILE A 241 1.16 0.77 1.54
N PHE A 242 1.33 1.30 2.75
CA PHE A 242 1.72 2.70 2.89
C PHE A 242 3.24 2.79 2.75
N SER A 243 3.73 3.14 1.55
CA SER A 243 5.16 3.24 1.31
C SER A 243 5.49 4.31 0.29
N ASN A 244 6.48 5.14 0.64
CA ASN A 244 7.08 6.10 -0.27
C ASN A 244 8.15 5.46 -1.17
N THR A 245 8.55 4.22 -0.86
CA THR A 245 9.63 3.48 -1.54
C THR A 245 9.11 2.26 -2.31
N GLY A 246 7.83 1.92 -2.14
CA GLY A 246 7.26 0.66 -2.65
C GLY A 246 7.67 -0.59 -1.86
N VAL A 247 8.41 -0.43 -0.75
CA VAL A 247 8.78 -1.52 0.17
C VAL A 247 7.93 -1.45 1.44
N TYR A 248 7.53 -2.61 1.96
CA TYR A 248 6.78 -2.71 3.20
C TYR A 248 7.51 -2.06 4.38
N SER A 249 6.82 -1.16 5.09
CA SER A 249 7.37 -0.34 6.18
C SER A 249 6.68 -0.57 7.54
N GLY A 250 5.95 -1.69 7.68
CA GLY A 250 5.13 -1.95 8.87
C GLY A 250 3.64 -1.64 8.70
N VAL A 251 3.21 -1.17 7.52
CA VAL A 251 1.82 -0.79 7.25
C VAL A 251 1.35 -1.38 5.92
N GLY A 252 0.52 -2.42 6.01
CA GLY A 252 -0.18 -3.04 4.90
C GLY A 252 -1.67 -2.76 4.93
N PHE A 253 -2.31 -2.88 3.76
CA PHE A 253 -3.74 -2.67 3.60
C PHE A 253 -4.43 -3.84 2.90
N ALA A 254 -5.65 -4.14 3.35
CA ALA A 254 -6.52 -5.13 2.74
C ALA A 254 -7.96 -4.59 2.58
N ILE A 255 -8.61 -4.99 1.50
CA ILE A 255 -10.02 -4.68 1.23
C ILE A 255 -10.88 -5.63 2.08
N PRO A 256 -11.84 -5.15 2.90
CA PRO A 256 -12.61 -6.02 3.80
C PRO A 256 -13.46 -7.07 3.08
N SER A 257 -13.57 -8.27 3.65
CA SER A 257 -14.35 -9.38 3.06
C SER A 257 -15.82 -9.04 2.81
N ASN A 258 -16.45 -8.19 3.63
CA ASN A 258 -17.83 -7.74 3.39
C ASN A 258 -17.93 -6.89 2.11
N MET A 259 -16.98 -5.99 1.87
CA MET A 259 -16.90 -5.20 0.64
C MET A 259 -16.65 -6.11 -0.56
N VAL A 260 -15.72 -7.07 -0.41
CA VAL A 260 -15.43 -8.08 -1.44
C VAL A 260 -16.68 -8.86 -1.85
N GLN A 261 -17.46 -9.36 -0.89
CA GLN A 261 -18.70 -10.09 -1.19
C GLN A 261 -19.72 -9.25 -1.96
N LYS A 262 -19.87 -7.97 -1.57
CA LYS A 262 -20.79 -7.03 -2.22
C LYS A 262 -20.38 -6.75 -3.67
N VAL A 263 -19.10 -6.45 -3.90
CA VAL A 263 -18.55 -6.15 -5.22
C VAL A 263 -18.58 -7.39 -6.12
N VAL A 264 -18.04 -8.52 -5.66
CA VAL A 264 -17.94 -9.76 -6.45
C VAL A 264 -19.30 -10.26 -6.93
N SER A 265 -20.33 -10.15 -6.09
CA SER A 265 -21.71 -10.50 -6.48
C SER A 265 -22.19 -9.69 -7.70
N SER A 266 -21.81 -8.41 -7.80
CA SER A 266 -22.12 -7.58 -8.98
C SER A 266 -21.20 -7.90 -10.16
N LEU A 267 -19.90 -8.09 -9.92
CA LEU A 267 -18.93 -8.42 -10.97
C LEU A 267 -19.31 -9.70 -11.71
N LEU A 268 -19.73 -10.74 -10.99
CA LEU A 268 -20.19 -12.00 -11.59
C LEU A 268 -21.46 -11.83 -12.44
N LYS A 269 -22.34 -10.89 -12.08
CA LYS A 269 -23.63 -10.69 -12.74
C LYS A 269 -23.56 -9.71 -13.92
N ASN A 270 -22.86 -8.61 -13.73
CA ASN A 270 -22.90 -7.43 -14.59
C ASN A 270 -21.54 -7.12 -15.23
N GLY A 271 -20.45 -7.73 -14.76
CA GLY A 271 -19.08 -7.41 -15.18
C GLY A 271 -18.48 -6.16 -14.51
N SER A 272 -19.29 -5.37 -13.80
CA SER A 272 -18.91 -4.15 -13.10
C SER A 272 -19.70 -3.96 -11.81
N TYR A 273 -19.26 -3.01 -10.97
CA TYR A 273 -19.96 -2.61 -9.75
C TYR A 273 -20.21 -1.09 -9.78
N GLU A 274 -21.44 -0.68 -9.50
CA GLU A 274 -21.82 0.73 -9.45
C GLU A 274 -21.70 1.26 -8.03
N HIS A 275 -20.76 2.19 -7.82
CA HIS A 275 -20.57 2.83 -6.52
C HIS A 275 -21.63 3.89 -6.24
N PRO A 276 -22.18 3.97 -5.01
CA PRO A 276 -23.07 5.05 -4.62
C PRO A 276 -22.33 6.40 -4.63
N TYR A 277 -23.02 7.45 -5.07
CA TYR A 277 -22.45 8.76 -5.27
C TYR A 277 -23.41 9.88 -4.84
N MET A 278 -22.86 10.85 -4.10
CA MET A 278 -23.58 12.07 -3.70
C MET A 278 -23.18 13.28 -4.55
N GLY A 279 -21.92 13.34 -5.02
CA GLY A 279 -21.37 14.48 -5.75
C GLY A 279 -20.97 15.67 -4.91
N ILE A 280 -20.29 15.41 -3.79
CA ILE A 280 -19.62 16.43 -2.98
C ILE A 280 -18.11 16.23 -3.03
N SER A 281 -17.36 17.32 -2.92
CA SER A 281 -15.97 17.34 -2.48
C SER A 281 -15.91 18.11 -1.17
N GLY A 282 -15.13 17.62 -0.22
CA GLY A 282 -15.07 18.20 1.11
C GLY A 282 -13.80 17.85 1.85
N ILE A 283 -13.61 18.51 2.97
CA ILE A 283 -12.47 18.32 3.85
C ILE A 283 -12.95 18.06 5.27
N THR A 284 -12.23 17.22 6.01
CA THR A 284 -12.48 17.01 7.43
C THR A 284 -12.27 18.33 8.18
N VAL A 285 -13.21 18.69 9.05
CA VAL A 285 -13.12 19.91 9.86
C VAL A 285 -11.96 19.77 10.85
N SER A 286 -10.94 20.60 10.69
CA SER A 286 -9.85 20.76 11.66
C SER A 286 -10.18 21.86 12.68
N PRO A 287 -9.42 21.97 13.79
CA PRO A 287 -9.55 23.10 14.72
C PRO A 287 -9.41 24.47 14.02
N GLU A 288 -8.51 24.57 13.05
CA GLU A 288 -8.25 25.80 12.27
C GLU A 288 -9.47 26.14 11.39
N ILE A 289 -10.03 25.15 10.69
CA ILE A 289 -11.25 25.31 9.90
C ILE A 289 -12.43 25.69 10.80
N SER A 290 -12.58 25.02 11.94
CA SER A 290 -13.64 25.31 12.92
C SER A 290 -13.57 26.75 13.42
N ASN A 291 -12.36 27.26 13.72
CA ASN A 291 -12.16 28.64 14.14
C ASN A 291 -12.47 29.63 13.01
N ALA A 292 -12.03 29.35 11.79
CA ALA A 292 -12.28 30.19 10.61
C ALA A 292 -13.76 30.25 10.21
N THR A 293 -14.53 29.21 10.54
CA THR A 293 -15.96 29.09 10.21
C THR A 293 -16.88 29.36 11.41
N HIS A 294 -16.32 29.70 12.58
CA HIS A 294 -17.05 29.92 13.83
C HIS A 294 -17.94 28.73 14.25
N LEU A 295 -17.52 27.51 13.93
CA LEU A 295 -18.15 26.29 14.41
C LEU A 295 -17.78 26.06 15.89
N ASN A 296 -18.74 25.53 16.65
CA ASN A 296 -18.52 25.18 18.06
C ASN A 296 -17.88 23.79 18.25
N ASP A 297 -17.83 22.96 17.20
CA ASP A 297 -17.28 21.60 17.23
C ASP A 297 -16.28 21.44 16.07
N THR A 298 -15.23 20.66 16.29
CA THR A 298 -14.14 20.39 15.34
C THR A 298 -14.37 19.06 14.63
N LYS A 299 -15.62 18.73 14.33
CA LYS A 299 -16.02 17.43 13.77
C LYS A 299 -16.95 17.62 12.59
N GLY A 300 -16.84 16.69 11.66
CA GLY A 300 -17.64 16.66 10.45
C GLY A 300 -16.82 16.97 9.22
N ILE A 301 -17.53 17.20 8.12
CA ILE A 301 -16.94 17.41 6.81
C ILE A 301 -17.46 18.74 6.28
N LEU A 302 -16.56 19.70 6.06
CA LEU A 302 -16.88 20.92 5.34
C LEU A 302 -17.00 20.60 3.86
N VAL A 303 -18.17 20.88 3.27
CA VAL A 303 -18.39 20.74 1.82
C VAL A 303 -17.72 21.93 1.13
N VAL A 304 -16.71 21.64 0.31
CA VAL A 304 -15.92 22.63 -0.41
C VAL A 304 -16.55 22.89 -1.78
N ASP A 305 -16.86 21.82 -2.51
CA ASP A 305 -17.45 21.91 -3.85
C ASP A 305 -18.55 20.86 -4.04
N ILE A 306 -19.43 21.11 -5.00
CA ILE A 306 -20.53 20.22 -5.38
C ILE A 306 -20.49 20.00 -6.88
N THR A 307 -20.59 18.75 -7.30
CA THR A 307 -20.71 18.39 -8.70
C THR A 307 -22.09 18.82 -9.22
N ALA A 308 -22.14 19.62 -10.28
CA ALA A 308 -23.40 20.08 -10.86
C ALA A 308 -24.29 18.89 -11.29
N ASN A 309 -25.60 19.01 -11.09
CA ASN A 309 -26.62 17.99 -11.35
C ASN A 309 -26.49 16.69 -10.54
N SER A 310 -25.59 16.64 -9.55
CA SER A 310 -25.46 15.52 -8.63
C SER A 310 -26.65 15.41 -7.66
N PRO A 311 -26.78 14.30 -6.91
CA PRO A 311 -27.74 14.22 -5.81
C PRO A 311 -27.62 15.34 -4.79
N ALA A 312 -26.40 15.73 -4.40
CA ALA A 312 -26.17 16.79 -3.43
C ALA A 312 -26.62 18.16 -3.96
N ASP A 313 -26.35 18.46 -5.24
CA ASP A 313 -26.82 19.69 -5.91
C ASP A 313 -28.36 19.75 -5.93
N LYS A 314 -28.99 18.66 -6.37
CA LYS A 314 -30.46 18.54 -6.44
C LYS A 314 -31.14 18.64 -5.08
N ALA A 315 -30.48 18.14 -4.03
CA ALA A 315 -30.95 18.21 -2.65
C ALA A 315 -30.68 19.59 -2.01
N GLY A 316 -29.93 20.46 -2.69
CA GLY A 316 -29.63 21.81 -2.24
C GLY A 316 -28.59 21.86 -1.12
N ILE A 317 -27.64 20.92 -1.07
CA ILE A 317 -26.39 21.05 -0.30
C ILE A 317 -25.62 22.27 -0.83
N ARG A 318 -24.82 22.92 0.02
CA ARG A 318 -24.02 24.11 -0.34
C ARG A 318 -22.53 23.84 -0.20
N GLY A 319 -21.77 24.14 -1.25
CA GLY A 319 -20.31 24.22 -1.22
C GLY A 319 -19.85 25.60 -0.75
N GLY A 320 -18.54 25.75 -0.53
CA GLY A 320 -17.94 27.02 -0.13
C GLY A 320 -17.87 28.03 -1.28
N ASP A 321 -18.10 29.29 -0.96
CA ASP A 321 -18.06 30.42 -1.88
C ASP A 321 -16.98 31.46 -1.52
N VAL A 322 -16.36 31.35 -0.35
CA VAL A 322 -15.31 32.27 0.13
C VAL A 322 -13.97 31.57 0.19
N LEU A 323 -13.08 31.87 -0.76
CA LEU A 323 -11.69 31.40 -0.72
C LEU A 323 -10.94 32.06 0.45
N THR A 324 -10.45 31.25 1.38
CA THR A 324 -9.78 31.69 2.60
C THR A 324 -8.53 30.86 2.83
N ALA A 325 -7.40 31.52 3.08
CA ALA A 325 -6.17 30.85 3.49
C ALA A 325 -6.31 30.34 4.94
N VAL A 326 -6.27 29.03 5.11
CA VAL A 326 -6.25 28.34 6.41
C VAL A 326 -4.98 27.50 6.45
N ASP A 327 -4.09 27.80 7.40
CA ASP A 327 -2.78 27.15 7.54
C ASP A 327 -1.93 27.16 6.25
N GLY A 328 -2.00 28.26 5.49
CA GLY A 328 -1.28 28.41 4.22
C GLY A 328 -1.91 27.66 3.04
N GLN A 329 -3.04 26.99 3.23
CA GLN A 329 -3.83 26.37 2.14
C GLN A 329 -5.08 27.18 1.84
N ASP A 330 -5.35 27.41 0.56
CA ASP A 330 -6.58 28.08 0.12
C ASP A 330 -7.77 27.12 0.15
N ILE A 331 -8.76 27.43 1.00
CA ILE A 331 -9.96 26.61 1.22
C ILE A 331 -11.20 27.44 0.94
N ARG A 332 -12.17 26.90 0.20
CA ARG A 332 -13.48 27.53 0.02
C ARG A 332 -14.35 27.29 1.26
N LEU A 333 -14.51 28.31 2.09
CA LEU A 333 -15.39 28.33 3.26
C LEU A 333 -16.81 28.80 2.86
N GLY A 334 -17.77 28.62 3.77
CA GLY A 334 -19.18 29.03 3.57
C GLY A 334 -20.13 27.89 3.17
N GLY A 335 -19.59 26.70 2.92
CA GLY A 335 -20.36 25.50 2.64
C GLY A 335 -21.01 24.87 3.88
N ASP A 336 -21.84 23.87 3.63
CA ASP A 336 -22.44 23.06 4.67
C ASP A 336 -21.39 22.22 5.40
N VAL A 337 -21.63 21.94 6.68
CA VAL A 337 -20.80 20.99 7.44
C VAL A 337 -21.62 19.75 7.77
N ILE A 338 -21.27 18.62 7.16
CA ILE A 338 -21.93 17.33 7.40
C ILE A 338 -21.45 16.79 8.74
N VAL A 339 -22.38 16.57 9.68
CA VAL A 339 -22.08 16.09 11.04
C VAL A 339 -22.71 14.73 11.36
N ALA A 340 -23.69 14.30 10.55
CA ALA A 340 -24.22 12.95 10.63
C ALA A 340 -24.80 12.47 9.29
N VAL A 341 -24.86 11.14 9.14
CA VAL A 341 -25.48 10.42 8.03
C VAL A 341 -26.39 9.33 8.59
N ASP A 342 -27.68 9.36 8.27
CA ASP A 342 -28.70 8.44 8.78
C ASP A 342 -28.63 8.19 10.30
N ASN A 343 -28.53 9.28 11.07
CA ASN A 343 -28.34 9.30 12.52
C ASN A 343 -26.99 8.77 13.05
N GLN A 344 -26.04 8.44 12.19
CA GLN A 344 -24.67 8.09 12.57
C GLN A 344 -23.79 9.33 12.54
N SER A 345 -23.07 9.61 13.63
CA SER A 345 -22.17 10.75 13.70
C SER A 345 -21.03 10.61 12.69
N VAL A 346 -20.78 11.67 11.95
CA VAL A 346 -19.66 11.80 11.01
C VAL A 346 -18.63 12.72 11.64
N ARG A 347 -17.43 12.21 11.90
CA ARG A 347 -16.33 12.99 12.49
C ARG A 347 -15.35 13.45 11.43
N ALA A 348 -15.16 12.63 10.40
CA ALA A 348 -14.21 12.87 9.32
C ALA A 348 -14.71 12.25 8.00
N MET A 349 -14.06 12.59 6.89
CA MET A 349 -14.42 12.11 5.54
C MET A 349 -14.51 10.58 5.46
N GLU A 350 -13.63 9.89 6.16
CA GLU A 350 -13.55 8.44 6.18
C GLU A 350 -14.81 7.78 6.76
N ASP A 351 -15.44 8.41 7.76
CA ASP A 351 -16.69 7.90 8.35
C ASP A 351 -17.81 7.92 7.30
N LEU A 352 -17.94 9.00 6.52
CA LEU A 352 -18.97 9.14 5.48
C LEU A 352 -18.73 8.18 4.31
N LEU A 353 -17.49 8.11 3.82
CA LEU A 353 -17.13 7.24 2.71
C LEU A 353 -17.29 5.75 3.08
N SER A 354 -16.87 5.36 4.29
CA SER A 354 -17.06 3.99 4.79
C SER A 354 -18.54 3.66 4.91
N TYR A 355 -19.36 4.58 5.44
CA TYR A 355 -20.80 4.40 5.56
C TYR A 355 -21.47 4.18 4.18
N LEU A 356 -21.13 5.00 3.19
CA LEU A 356 -21.67 4.86 1.83
C LEU A 356 -21.34 3.51 1.22
N GLU A 357 -20.06 3.11 1.27
CA GLU A 357 -19.60 1.87 0.62
C GLU A 357 -20.11 0.61 1.32
N GLU A 358 -20.22 0.64 2.65
CA GLU A 358 -20.74 -0.51 3.41
C GLU A 358 -22.27 -0.59 3.36
N GLN A 359 -22.95 0.51 3.66
CA GLN A 359 -24.37 0.50 4.04
C GLN A 359 -25.33 0.93 2.92
N LYS A 360 -24.81 1.50 1.82
CA LYS A 360 -25.64 2.04 0.73
C LYS A 360 -25.37 1.41 -0.63
N ALA A 361 -26.35 1.48 -1.50
CA ALA A 361 -26.28 1.14 -2.90
C ALA A 361 -26.85 2.29 -3.76
N VAL A 362 -26.61 2.20 -5.07
CA VAL A 362 -27.24 3.11 -6.03
C VAL A 362 -28.77 3.00 -5.93
N GLY A 363 -29.44 4.15 -5.85
CA GLY A 363 -30.88 4.26 -5.69
C GLY A 363 -31.36 4.32 -4.24
N ASP A 364 -30.49 4.09 -3.25
CA ASP A 364 -30.86 4.24 -1.85
C ASP A 364 -31.06 5.70 -1.46
N ASN A 365 -31.98 5.92 -0.50
CA ASN A 365 -32.11 7.21 0.17
C ASN A 365 -31.04 7.36 1.25
N ILE A 366 -30.61 8.60 1.50
CA ILE A 366 -29.70 8.97 2.57
C ILE A 366 -30.13 10.32 3.17
N GLU A 367 -30.15 10.42 4.50
CA GLU A 367 -30.38 11.66 5.23
C GLU A 367 -29.05 12.20 5.77
N LEU A 368 -28.67 13.41 5.40
CA LEU A 368 -27.54 14.13 5.98
C LEU A 368 -28.04 15.12 7.02
N SER A 369 -27.44 15.10 8.22
CA SER A 369 -27.53 16.22 9.15
C SER A 369 -26.37 17.17 8.87
N VAL A 370 -26.70 18.39 8.47
CA VAL A 370 -25.71 19.44 8.14
C VAL A 370 -25.85 20.64 9.07
N ILE A 371 -24.74 21.30 9.37
CA ILE A 371 -24.73 22.64 9.97
C ILE A 371 -24.66 23.65 8.84
N ARG A 372 -25.67 24.52 8.77
CA ARG A 372 -25.77 25.63 7.83
C ARG A 372 -26.17 26.89 8.58
N ASP A 373 -25.41 27.96 8.43
CA ASP A 373 -25.65 29.23 9.13
C ASP A 373 -25.78 29.06 10.66
N GLY A 374 -24.98 28.15 11.24
CA GLY A 374 -24.98 27.82 12.67
C GLY A 374 -26.17 27.00 13.16
N LYS A 375 -27.03 26.49 12.26
CA LYS A 375 -28.20 25.67 12.60
C LYS A 375 -28.12 24.29 11.94
N THR A 376 -28.57 23.27 12.64
CA THR A 376 -28.71 21.92 12.09
C THR A 376 -29.89 21.87 11.12
N GLN A 377 -29.68 21.26 9.95
CA GLN A 377 -30.69 20.94 8.95
C GLN A 377 -30.58 19.47 8.56
N HIS A 378 -31.70 18.84 8.22
CA HIS A 378 -31.75 17.48 7.69
C HIS A 378 -32.05 17.57 6.20
N ILE A 379 -31.24 16.90 5.38
CA ILE A 379 -31.33 16.94 3.93
C ILE A 379 -31.34 15.52 3.40
N ASP A 380 -32.43 15.14 2.74
CA ASP A 380 -32.59 13.85 2.08
C ASP A 380 -32.13 13.92 0.62
N MET A 381 -31.50 12.85 0.15
CA MET A 381 -31.21 12.66 -1.27
C MET A 381 -31.26 11.18 -1.67
N VAL A 382 -31.43 10.95 -2.97
CA VAL A 382 -31.33 9.62 -3.58
C VAL A 382 -29.95 9.48 -4.21
N LEU A 383 -29.19 8.46 -3.80
CA LEU A 383 -27.86 8.18 -4.32
C LEU A 383 -27.94 7.73 -5.77
N THR A 384 -27.02 8.23 -6.61
CA THR A 384 -26.88 7.78 -7.99
C THR A 384 -25.59 6.98 -8.16
N ALA A 385 -25.42 6.33 -9.31
CA ALA A 385 -24.14 5.75 -9.67
C ALA A 385 -23.07 6.84 -9.79
N ARG A 386 -21.87 6.55 -9.31
CA ARG A 386 -20.68 7.37 -9.54
C ARG A 386 -20.47 7.53 -11.05
N PRO A 387 -20.31 8.77 -11.56
CA PRO A 387 -20.02 8.97 -12.97
C PRO A 387 -18.68 8.29 -13.32
N ASN A 388 -18.59 7.68 -14.50
CA ASN A 388 -17.29 7.22 -15.00
C ASN A 388 -16.41 8.45 -15.33
N GLN A 389 -15.09 8.27 -15.34
CA GLN A 389 -14.14 9.38 -15.60
C GLN A 389 -14.45 10.15 -16.90
N GLU A 390 -14.97 9.47 -17.93
CA GLU A 390 -15.43 10.10 -19.16
C GLU A 390 -16.63 11.05 -18.95
N ALA A 391 -17.59 10.68 -18.10
CA ALA A 391 -18.70 11.54 -17.73
C ALA A 391 -18.27 12.68 -16.80
N GLU A 392 -17.32 12.47 -15.89
CA GLU A 392 -16.77 13.56 -15.06
C GLU A 392 -16.08 14.63 -15.90
N ASN A 393 -15.31 14.19 -16.91
CA ASN A 393 -14.71 15.07 -17.91
C ASN A 393 -15.76 15.84 -18.75
N MET A 394 -17.02 15.36 -18.82
CA MET A 394 -18.12 16.08 -19.47
C MET A 394 -18.83 17.09 -18.54
N PHE A 395 -18.83 16.87 -17.23
CA PHE A 395 -19.50 17.75 -16.25
C PHE A 395 -18.59 18.81 -15.63
N GLN A 396 -17.28 18.70 -15.83
CA GLN A 396 -16.32 19.78 -15.57
C GLN A 396 -16.01 20.50 -16.89
N PRO A 397 -16.46 21.75 -17.10
CA PRO A 397 -16.00 22.52 -18.25
C PRO A 397 -14.50 22.76 -18.13
N ASN A 398 -13.73 22.01 -18.91
CA ASN A 398 -12.33 22.21 -19.30
C ASN A 398 -11.63 23.39 -18.61
N GLN A 399 -10.76 23.13 -17.61
CA GLN A 399 -9.46 23.81 -17.52
C GLN A 399 -8.29 22.91 -17.04
N ASP A 400 -8.49 21.85 -16.25
CA ASP A 400 -7.34 21.22 -15.56
C ASP A 400 -6.99 19.76 -15.93
N SER A 401 -7.82 19.02 -16.68
CA SER A 401 -7.55 17.60 -16.99
C SER A 401 -6.37 17.38 -17.96
N LYS A 402 -5.93 18.41 -18.69
CA LYS A 402 -4.68 18.34 -19.48
C LYS A 402 -3.42 18.56 -18.64
N GLN A 403 -3.52 19.17 -17.46
CA GLN A 403 -2.36 19.49 -16.63
C GLN A 403 -1.89 18.32 -15.75
N GLN A 404 -2.80 17.44 -15.30
CA GLN A 404 -2.38 16.24 -14.53
C GLN A 404 -1.58 15.25 -15.38
N GLN A 405 -1.88 15.14 -16.67
CA GLN A 405 -1.14 14.29 -17.63
C GLN A 405 0.20 14.90 -18.10
N GLN A 406 0.55 16.11 -17.64
CA GLN A 406 1.75 16.84 -18.09
C GLN A 406 2.58 17.41 -16.93
N ARG A 407 2.45 16.89 -15.70
CA ARG A 407 3.24 17.41 -14.59
C ARG A 407 4.73 17.06 -14.78
N PRO A 408 5.63 18.05 -14.74
CA PRO A 408 7.06 17.80 -14.85
C PRO A 408 7.58 17.00 -13.66
N ALA A 409 8.50 16.08 -13.93
CA ALA A 409 9.07 15.23 -12.92
C ALA A 409 10.56 14.96 -13.15
N LEU A 410 11.22 14.59 -12.05
CA LEU A 410 12.62 14.18 -12.03
C LEU A 410 12.78 12.67 -12.20
N GLY A 411 11.76 11.86 -11.90
CA GLY A 411 11.89 10.39 -11.92
C GLY A 411 12.72 9.82 -10.77
N ILE A 412 12.64 10.43 -9.59
CA ILE A 412 13.33 10.02 -8.36
C ILE A 412 12.33 9.63 -7.28
N ASN A 413 12.68 8.64 -6.47
CA ASN A 413 12.00 8.27 -5.24
C ASN A 413 12.99 8.30 -4.08
N GLY A 414 12.52 8.64 -2.88
CA GLY A 414 13.43 8.81 -1.75
C GLY A 414 12.76 9.42 -0.52
N ILE A 415 13.60 9.91 0.39
CA ILE A 415 13.18 10.41 1.70
C ILE A 415 13.91 11.69 2.08
N ASN A 416 13.28 12.50 2.94
CA ASN A 416 13.93 13.66 3.52
C ASN A 416 15.08 13.22 4.43
N MET A 417 16.21 13.93 4.37
CA MET A 417 17.34 13.70 5.26
C MET A 417 16.94 13.94 6.72
N THR A 418 17.34 13.02 7.60
CA THR A 418 17.28 13.18 9.05
C THR A 418 18.69 13.17 9.66
N PRO A 419 18.88 13.67 10.89
CA PRO A 419 20.17 13.60 11.58
C PRO A 419 20.75 12.17 11.66
N GLU A 420 19.89 11.18 11.87
CA GLU A 420 20.28 9.76 11.97
C GLU A 420 20.76 9.21 10.63
N LEU A 421 20.08 9.54 9.52
CA LEU A 421 20.49 9.17 8.18
C LEU A 421 21.80 9.85 7.78
N ALA A 422 21.95 11.14 8.13
CA ALA A 422 23.18 11.89 7.89
C ALA A 422 24.38 11.25 8.61
N GLU A 423 24.21 10.86 9.88
CA GLU A 423 25.24 10.18 10.64
C GLU A 423 25.65 8.83 10.01
N LEU A 424 24.68 8.03 9.56
CA LEU A 424 24.94 6.74 8.89
C LEU A 424 25.64 6.87 7.52
N MET A 425 25.50 8.03 6.88
CA MET A 425 26.19 8.39 5.64
C MET A 425 27.51 9.14 5.88
N ASN A 426 27.97 9.23 7.14
CA ASN A 426 29.16 9.99 7.56
C ASN A 426 29.10 11.49 7.18
N LEU A 427 27.91 12.07 7.20
CA LEU A 427 27.65 13.48 6.96
C LEU A 427 27.43 14.20 8.30
N THR A 428 27.40 15.53 8.27
CA THR A 428 27.06 16.30 9.48
C THR A 428 25.59 16.08 9.84
N GLN A 429 25.25 15.95 11.13
CA GLN A 429 23.86 15.77 11.58
C GLN A 429 22.93 16.94 11.18
N SER A 430 23.51 18.08 10.77
CA SER A 430 22.79 19.23 10.22
C SER A 430 22.51 19.14 8.72
N GLN A 431 22.97 18.09 8.05
CA GLN A 431 22.77 17.90 6.60
C GLN A 431 21.28 17.81 6.30
N LYS A 432 20.83 18.67 5.38
CA LYS A 432 19.46 18.69 4.84
C LYS A 432 19.45 18.19 3.40
N GLY A 433 18.26 17.97 2.87
CA GLY A 433 18.06 17.56 1.48
C GLY A 433 17.17 16.33 1.36
N PHE A 434 17.07 15.82 0.15
CA PHE A 434 16.26 14.65 -0.18
C PHE A 434 17.17 13.52 -0.66
N LEU A 435 17.32 12.48 0.15
CA LEU A 435 18.10 11.28 -0.20
C LEU A 435 17.33 10.47 -1.25
N ILE A 436 17.97 10.22 -2.38
CA ILE A 436 17.42 9.40 -3.45
C ILE A 436 17.69 7.93 -3.14
N GLU A 437 16.61 7.17 -2.94
CA GLU A 437 16.68 5.73 -2.68
C GLU A 437 16.54 4.92 -3.97
N ASP A 438 15.66 5.36 -4.88
CA ASP A 438 15.38 4.69 -6.14
C ASP A 438 15.20 5.69 -7.28
N ILE A 439 15.50 5.25 -8.50
CA ILE A 439 15.34 6.03 -9.71
C ILE A 439 14.46 5.25 -10.68
N ILE A 440 13.53 5.96 -11.33
CA ILE A 440 12.69 5.38 -12.37
C ILE A 440 13.57 5.14 -13.60
N SER A 441 13.75 3.87 -13.97
CA SER A 441 14.59 3.50 -15.11
C SER A 441 14.07 4.12 -16.41
N GLY A 442 14.96 4.79 -17.13
CA GLY A 442 14.68 5.56 -18.33
C GLY A 442 14.04 6.92 -18.12
N GLY A 443 13.77 7.30 -16.86
CA GLY A 443 13.27 8.62 -16.51
C GLY A 443 14.36 9.71 -16.55
N PRO A 444 14.00 10.97 -16.33
CA PRO A 444 14.91 12.12 -16.38
C PRO A 444 16.16 11.98 -15.51
N ALA A 445 16.02 11.52 -14.27
CA ALA A 445 17.14 11.32 -13.35
C ALA A 445 18.08 10.19 -13.77
N ASP A 446 17.54 9.11 -14.33
CA ASP A 446 18.33 7.99 -14.86
C ASP A 446 19.17 8.46 -16.07
N LYS A 447 18.52 9.17 -17.01
CA LYS A 447 19.18 9.80 -18.17
C LYS A 447 20.24 10.81 -17.77
N ALA A 448 20.07 11.47 -16.63
CA ALA A 448 21.02 12.43 -16.08
C ALA A 448 22.10 11.79 -15.18
N GLU A 449 22.15 10.45 -15.09
CA GLU A 449 23.09 9.69 -14.27
C GLU A 449 23.08 10.08 -12.78
N ILE A 450 21.92 10.51 -12.27
CA ILE A 450 21.68 10.63 -10.83
C ILE A 450 21.68 9.21 -10.25
N ARG A 451 22.08 9.05 -8.98
CA ARG A 451 22.26 7.73 -8.35
C ARG A 451 21.24 7.47 -7.26
N GLY A 452 20.56 6.33 -7.35
CA GLY A 452 19.77 5.77 -6.25
C GLY A 452 20.65 5.06 -5.21
N GLY A 453 20.06 4.73 -4.08
CA GLY A 453 20.71 4.03 -2.99
C GLY A 453 21.06 2.60 -3.35
N TYR A 454 22.28 2.17 -3.02
CA TYR A 454 22.80 0.84 -3.34
C TYR A 454 23.17 0.03 -2.09
N LYS A 455 23.11 0.65 -0.91
CA LYS A 455 23.46 0.01 0.36
C LYS A 455 22.25 -0.02 1.29
N ILE A 456 21.76 -1.22 1.59
CA ILE A 456 20.67 -1.39 2.56
C ILE A 456 21.22 -1.15 3.97
N ALA A 457 20.56 -0.27 4.72
CA ALA A 457 20.77 -0.04 6.13
C ALA A 457 19.45 -0.19 6.88
N ASN A 458 19.50 -0.66 8.12
CA ASN A 458 18.32 -0.95 8.91
C ASN A 458 18.34 -0.07 10.17
N ILE A 459 17.36 0.81 10.34
CA ILE A 459 17.25 1.76 11.45
C ILE A 459 15.92 1.52 12.15
N ASN A 460 15.97 1.08 13.41
CA ASN A 460 14.78 0.78 14.22
C ASN A 460 13.75 -0.15 13.54
N GLY A 461 14.22 -1.09 12.70
CA GLY A 461 13.38 -2.04 11.98
C GLY A 461 12.81 -1.53 10.65
N SER A 462 13.22 -0.34 10.21
CA SER A 462 12.95 0.19 8.86
C SER A 462 14.20 0.09 7.99
N GLU A 463 14.07 -0.44 6.78
CA GLU A 463 15.16 -0.51 5.81
C GLU A 463 15.22 0.74 4.92
N PHE A 464 16.44 1.22 4.69
CA PHE A 464 16.77 2.40 3.91
C PHE A 464 17.85 2.05 2.89
N LYS A 465 17.71 2.56 1.66
CA LYS A 465 18.75 2.43 0.63
C LYS A 465 19.68 3.64 0.70
N LEU A 466 20.79 3.49 1.42
CA LEU A 466 21.82 4.50 1.56
C LEU A 466 22.81 4.48 0.38
N GLY A 467 23.62 5.53 0.30
CA GLY A 467 24.69 5.69 -0.70
C GLY A 467 24.24 6.34 -2.00
N GLY A 468 22.95 6.63 -2.16
CA GLY A 468 22.44 7.42 -3.27
C GLY A 468 22.80 8.90 -3.14
N ASP A 469 22.47 9.67 -4.18
CA ASP A 469 22.62 11.12 -4.19
C ASP A 469 21.64 11.77 -3.22
N ILE A 470 22.03 12.90 -2.62
CA ILE A 470 21.12 13.75 -1.83
C ILE A 470 20.87 15.03 -2.62
N VAL A 471 19.63 15.29 -3.02
CA VAL A 471 19.25 16.56 -3.65
C VAL A 471 19.32 17.66 -2.59
N VAL A 472 20.21 18.63 -2.80
CA VAL A 472 20.39 19.79 -1.92
C VAL A 472 19.93 21.09 -2.55
N GLY A 473 19.65 21.08 -3.86
CA GLY A 473 19.06 22.23 -4.56
C GLY A 473 18.64 21.93 -5.98
N ILE A 474 17.82 22.82 -6.55
CA ILE A 474 17.45 22.82 -7.97
C ILE A 474 17.55 24.26 -8.47
N ASP A 475 18.40 24.50 -9.49
CA ASP A 475 18.88 25.81 -9.88
C ASP A 475 19.38 26.62 -8.65
N GLU A 476 18.84 27.81 -8.44
CA GLU A 476 19.13 28.69 -7.30
C GLU A 476 18.32 28.36 -6.05
N ALA A 477 17.33 27.45 -6.13
CA ALA A 477 16.51 27.06 -4.99
C ALA A 477 17.24 25.99 -4.15
N ASP A 478 17.20 26.15 -2.83
CA ASP A 478 17.68 25.13 -1.90
C ASP A 478 16.58 24.10 -1.63
N VAL A 479 16.98 22.84 -1.48
CA VAL A 479 16.09 21.73 -1.17
C VAL A 479 16.43 21.21 0.21
N SER A 480 15.46 21.27 1.12
CA SER A 480 15.54 20.62 2.43
C SER A 480 14.62 19.41 2.55
N THR A 481 13.53 19.40 1.77
CA THR A 481 12.45 18.41 1.81
C THR A 481 11.88 18.12 0.43
N ILE A 482 11.13 17.02 0.29
CA ILE A 482 10.39 16.69 -0.92
C ILE A 482 9.37 17.76 -1.32
N GLN A 483 8.80 18.49 -0.35
CA GLN A 483 7.88 19.59 -0.61
C GLN A 483 8.56 20.74 -1.35
N ASP A 484 9.85 20.99 -1.10
CA ASP A 484 10.62 22.02 -1.81
C ASP A 484 10.80 21.64 -3.29
N ILE A 485 11.06 20.35 -3.55
CA ILE A 485 11.15 19.81 -4.92
C ILE A 485 9.80 19.93 -5.62
N GLN A 486 8.71 19.50 -4.97
CA GLN A 486 7.36 19.57 -5.53
C GLN A 486 6.95 21.01 -5.84
N SER A 487 7.14 21.93 -4.89
CA SER A 487 6.83 23.35 -5.06
C SER A 487 7.64 23.98 -6.19
N TYR A 488 8.90 23.59 -6.36
CA TYR A 488 9.71 24.03 -7.48
C TYR A 488 9.19 23.47 -8.81
N LEU A 489 8.88 22.17 -8.89
CA LEU A 489 8.37 21.53 -10.10
C LEU A 489 7.00 22.08 -10.52
N ASP A 490 6.16 22.49 -9.58
CA ASP A 490 4.87 23.15 -9.87
C ASP A 490 5.04 24.49 -10.62
N THR A 491 6.25 25.06 -10.66
CA THR A 491 6.57 26.27 -11.44
C THR A 491 7.11 25.98 -12.85
N LYS A 492 7.19 24.71 -13.25
CA LYS A 492 7.88 24.25 -14.46
C LYS A 492 6.94 23.52 -15.42
N GLU A 493 7.45 23.24 -16.61
CA GLU A 493 6.79 22.44 -17.63
C GLU A 493 7.66 21.22 -18.04
N VAL A 494 7.01 20.17 -18.57
CA VAL A 494 7.73 19.02 -19.15
C VAL A 494 8.59 19.50 -20.32
N GLY A 495 9.86 19.09 -20.33
CA GLY A 495 10.87 19.53 -21.29
C GLY A 495 11.76 20.68 -20.81
N ASP A 496 11.43 21.31 -19.67
CA ASP A 496 12.31 22.32 -19.08
C ASP A 496 13.65 21.70 -18.65
N SER A 497 14.75 22.41 -18.88
CA SER A 497 16.07 22.02 -18.38
C SER A 497 16.35 22.71 -17.05
N VAL A 498 16.74 21.92 -16.05
CA VAL A 498 17.04 22.38 -14.69
C VAL A 498 18.41 21.86 -14.25
N GLN A 499 19.03 22.56 -13.31
CA GLN A 499 20.32 22.19 -12.73
C GLN A 499 20.09 21.59 -11.35
N ILE A 500 20.16 20.26 -11.24
CA ILE A 500 20.01 19.59 -9.95
C ILE A 500 21.34 19.64 -9.21
N ARG A 501 21.37 20.26 -8.04
CA ARG A 501 22.52 20.22 -7.13
C ARG A 501 22.35 19.03 -6.20
N VAL A 502 23.24 18.04 -6.33
CA VAL A 502 23.25 16.83 -5.48
C VAL A 502 24.54 16.72 -4.70
N LEU A 503 24.45 16.19 -3.48
CA LEU A 503 25.58 15.74 -2.69
C LEU A 503 25.83 14.26 -3.02
N ARG A 504 26.97 13.95 -3.63
CA ARG A 504 27.41 12.61 -3.98
C ARG A 504 28.75 12.34 -3.31
N ASP A 505 28.83 11.28 -2.51
CA ASP A 505 30.05 10.92 -1.77
C ASP A 505 30.62 12.09 -0.93
N GLY A 506 29.73 12.94 -0.40
CA GLY A 506 30.09 14.12 0.41
C GLY A 506 30.56 15.35 -0.39
N GLN A 507 30.50 15.32 -1.73
CA GLN A 507 30.81 16.47 -2.59
C GLN A 507 29.55 16.95 -3.32
N GLU A 508 29.35 18.27 -3.35
CA GLU A 508 28.25 18.86 -4.11
C GLU A 508 28.65 18.90 -5.59
N ILE A 509 27.81 18.31 -6.43
CA ILE A 509 27.91 18.33 -7.89
C ILE A 509 26.61 18.88 -8.47
N THR A 510 26.72 19.51 -9.65
CA THR A 510 25.55 20.01 -10.39
C THR A 510 25.33 19.16 -11.63
N VAL A 511 24.13 18.63 -11.76
CA VAL A 511 23.72 17.71 -12.81
C VAL A 511 22.62 18.38 -13.66
N PRO A 512 22.87 18.66 -14.94
CA PRO A 512 21.83 19.13 -15.84
C PRO A 512 20.83 18.02 -16.14
N LEU A 513 19.54 18.32 -16.01
CA LEU A 513 18.46 17.36 -16.23
C LEU A 513 17.33 18.04 -17.01
N THR A 514 16.74 17.33 -17.96
CA THR A 514 15.52 17.78 -18.66
C THR A 514 14.30 17.11 -18.05
N LEU A 515 13.35 17.89 -17.53
CA LEU A 515 12.14 17.39 -16.87
C LEU A 515 11.31 16.56 -17.84
N GLY A 516 10.83 15.42 -17.37
CA GLY A 516 10.01 14.49 -18.14
C GLY A 516 8.62 14.32 -17.53
N ASN A 517 7.78 13.52 -18.18
CA ASN A 517 6.50 13.08 -17.62
C ASN A 517 6.66 11.68 -17.00
N ILE A 518 6.02 11.43 -15.86
CA ILE A 518 6.07 10.11 -15.19
C ILE A 518 5.21 9.07 -15.94
N GLN A 519 4.31 9.49 -16.84
CA GLN A 519 3.69 8.57 -17.80
C GLN A 519 4.46 8.54 -19.13
N SER A 520 5.00 7.36 -19.45
CA SER A 520 5.62 6.94 -20.72
C SER A 520 7.02 7.46 -21.06
N GLU A 521 8.02 7.16 -20.23
CA GLU A 521 9.41 7.06 -20.71
C GLU A 521 10.13 5.86 -20.05
N GLN A 522 9.84 4.65 -20.51
CA GLN A 522 10.82 3.56 -20.38
C GLN A 522 11.87 3.80 -21.47
N ALA A 523 13.13 4.01 -21.09
CA ALA A 523 14.21 4.25 -22.03
C ALA A 523 14.42 3.02 -22.95
N PRO A 524 14.78 3.23 -24.23
CA PRO A 524 15.34 2.16 -25.03
C PRO A 524 16.63 1.67 -24.37
N LEU A 525 16.75 0.36 -24.14
CA LEU A 525 18.04 -0.27 -23.82
C LEU A 525 19.02 0.04 -24.96
N GLU A 526 20.00 0.91 -24.72
CA GLU A 526 21.14 1.04 -25.63
C GLU A 526 21.89 -0.30 -25.68
N GLN A 527 22.11 -0.77 -26.90
CA GLN A 527 22.89 -1.98 -27.16
C GLN A 527 24.29 -1.80 -26.58
N LEU A 528 24.66 -2.64 -25.61
CA LEU A 528 26.06 -2.84 -25.24
C LEU A 528 26.89 -3.05 -26.52
N PRO A 529 28.10 -2.46 -26.64
CA PRO A 529 28.95 -2.67 -27.79
C PRO A 529 29.18 -4.17 -28.00
N GLN A 530 28.82 -4.67 -29.19
CA GLN A 530 29.12 -6.04 -29.56
C GLN A 530 30.64 -6.21 -29.58
N LEU A 531 31.17 -6.95 -28.60
CA LEU A 531 32.51 -7.51 -28.72
C LEU A 531 32.54 -8.42 -29.96
N PRO A 532 33.54 -8.30 -30.85
CA PRO A 532 33.62 -9.14 -32.02
C PRO A 532 33.82 -10.59 -31.58
N PHE A 533 32.81 -11.43 -31.83
CA PHE A 533 32.94 -12.89 -31.77
C PHE A 533 33.92 -13.34 -32.85
N SER A 534 35.16 -13.61 -32.46
CA SER A 534 36.07 -14.46 -33.22
C SER A 534 35.69 -15.93 -33.03
N GLN A 535 35.93 -16.70 -34.09
CA GLN A 535 35.44 -18.04 -34.38
C GLN A 535 35.60 -19.08 -33.26
N GLU A 536 34.65 -20.02 -33.26
CA GLU A 536 34.56 -21.22 -32.44
C GLU A 536 35.89 -22.00 -32.35
N GLU A 537 36.33 -22.27 -31.13
CA GLU A 537 37.22 -23.39 -30.78
C GLU A 537 36.48 -24.30 -29.79
N PRO A 538 36.64 -25.63 -29.88
CA PRO A 538 35.76 -26.60 -29.22
C PRO A 538 35.95 -26.60 -27.70
N PHE A 539 34.82 -26.60 -26.98
CA PHE A 539 34.78 -26.73 -25.51
C PHE A 539 35.46 -28.02 -25.04
N GLY A 540 36.70 -27.88 -24.60
CA GLY A 540 37.48 -28.88 -23.88
C GLY A 540 38.22 -28.23 -22.72
N GLY A 541 37.50 -27.87 -21.65
CA GLY A 541 38.07 -27.30 -20.43
C GLY A 541 37.00 -27.11 -19.36
N ASP A 542 37.31 -27.51 -18.12
CA ASP A 542 36.44 -27.38 -16.94
C ASP A 542 36.03 -25.90 -16.73
N PRO A 543 34.73 -25.54 -16.83
CA PRO A 543 34.26 -24.15 -16.81
C PRO A 543 34.50 -23.42 -15.49
N PHE A 544 34.94 -24.13 -14.45
CA PHE A 544 35.10 -23.60 -13.09
C PHE A 544 36.56 -23.54 -12.62
N GLY A 545 37.53 -23.95 -13.47
CA GLY A 545 38.95 -23.95 -13.11
C GLY A 545 39.49 -22.56 -12.72
N ASP A 546 39.22 -21.56 -13.55
CA ASP A 546 39.62 -20.17 -13.31
C ASP A 546 38.97 -19.57 -12.05
N MET A 547 37.74 -19.98 -11.74
CA MET A 547 37.04 -19.48 -10.56
C MET A 547 37.59 -20.08 -9.27
N TYR A 548 38.00 -21.35 -9.31
CA TYR A 548 38.66 -22.01 -8.20
C TYR A 548 40.07 -21.45 -7.96
N GLU A 549 40.88 -21.23 -9.00
CA GLU A 549 42.23 -20.65 -8.82
C GLU A 549 42.20 -19.24 -8.22
N ARG A 550 41.32 -18.36 -8.70
CA ARG A 550 41.14 -17.02 -8.10
C ARG A 550 40.61 -17.07 -6.67
N CYS A 551 39.80 -18.07 -6.34
CA CYS A 551 39.37 -18.29 -4.96
C CYS A 551 40.57 -18.69 -4.08
N VAL A 552 41.40 -19.63 -4.53
CA VAL A 552 42.59 -20.08 -3.80
C VAL A 552 43.56 -18.93 -3.56
N GLU A 553 43.74 -18.05 -4.55
CA GLU A 553 44.58 -16.85 -4.41
C GLU A 553 44.01 -15.82 -3.44
N GLY A 554 42.67 -15.68 -3.36
CA GLY A 554 42.00 -14.66 -2.54
C GLY A 554 41.75 -15.07 -1.09
N VAL A 555 41.30 -16.30 -0.85
CA VAL A 555 40.81 -16.75 0.46
C VAL A 555 41.39 -18.09 0.93
N GLY A 556 42.31 -18.67 0.15
CA GLY A 556 43.03 -19.88 0.52
C GLY A 556 42.30 -21.18 0.17
N LYS A 557 43.08 -22.23 -0.09
CA LYS A 557 42.61 -23.47 -0.69
C LYS A 557 41.50 -24.17 0.09
N GLU A 558 41.63 -24.25 1.41
CA GLU A 558 40.72 -25.00 2.27
C GLU A 558 39.29 -24.44 2.26
N ALA A 559 39.15 -23.10 2.18
CA ALA A 559 37.86 -22.45 2.06
C ALA A 559 37.22 -22.67 0.67
N CYS A 560 38.05 -22.70 -0.36
CA CYS A 560 37.60 -22.91 -1.74
C CYS A 560 37.23 -24.37 -2.03
N ASP A 561 37.91 -25.33 -1.41
CA ASP A 561 37.54 -26.75 -1.49
C ASP A 561 36.11 -26.99 -0.99
N GLN A 562 35.72 -26.34 0.12
CA GLN A 562 34.34 -26.41 0.62
C GLN A 562 33.33 -25.71 -0.30
N LEU A 563 33.70 -24.58 -0.88
CA LEU A 563 32.82 -23.77 -1.74
C LEU A 563 32.57 -24.42 -3.11
N PHE A 564 33.56 -25.12 -3.66
CA PHE A 564 33.50 -25.74 -4.99
C PHE A 564 33.31 -27.27 -4.94
N GLY A 565 33.22 -27.85 -3.75
CA GLY A 565 33.00 -29.28 -3.55
C GLY A 565 34.16 -30.17 -4.03
N ARG A 566 35.41 -29.71 -3.84
CA ARG A 566 36.64 -30.40 -4.25
C ARG A 566 37.39 -31.07 -3.10
#